data_AF-A0A814X0X2-F1
#
_entry.id   AF-A0A814X0X2-F1
#
_cell.length_a   1.000
_cell.length_b   1.000
_cell.length_c   1.000
_cell.angle_alpha   90.00
_cell.angle_beta   90.00
_cell.angle_gamma   90.00
#
_symmetry.space_group_name_H-M   'P 1'
#
loop_
_entity.id
_entity.type
_entity.pdbx_description
1 polymer ?
#
loop_
_entity_poly.entity_id
_entity_poly.type
_entity_poly.pdbx_seq_one_letter_code
_entity_poly.pdbx_strand_id
1 'polypeptide(L)'
;MIIYLFSGPGDSSTALMYSFNQRPDTYVMDDPFYGIWLKKTGEKQAYYDEIMLRMECDDANKIHDEIEKNEKIQGNVFVKNNIDTVQYMNENRLLKYRHIFVIDDPAETIVSRIITDRSKTSADIYLEQQLRTYNWLKEKTKEDP
;
A
#
# COMPACT_ATOMS: atom_id res chain seq x y z
N MET A 1 -9.55 -0.73 14.89
CA MET A 1 -8.29 -1.34 14.43
C MET A 1 -7.96 -0.91 13.02
N ILE A 2 -6.70 -0.55 12.77
CA ILE A 2 -6.20 -0.15 11.45
C ILE A 2 -5.34 -1.29 10.89
N ILE A 3 -5.64 -1.73 9.66
CA ILE A 3 -4.92 -2.78 8.94
C ILE A 3 -4.37 -2.18 7.64
N TYR A 4 -3.06 -2.30 7.45
CA TYR A 4 -2.37 -1.95 6.21
C TYR A 4 -2.06 -3.22 5.44
N LEU A 5 -2.57 -3.33 4.23
CA LEU A 5 -2.12 -4.33 3.28
C LEU A 5 -1.03 -3.71 2.40
N PHE A 6 0.10 -4.37 2.29
CA PHE A 6 1.14 -4.10 1.31
C PHE A 6 1.21 -5.21 0.27
N SER A 7 1.00 -4.87 -0.99
CA SER A 7 1.13 -5.79 -2.10
C SER A 7 2.18 -5.36 -3.11
N GLY A 8 2.74 -6.37 -3.75
CA GLY A 8 3.42 -6.21 -5.01
C GLY A 8 2.40 -5.96 -6.12
N PRO A 9 2.89 -5.52 -7.27
CA PRO A 9 2.03 -5.19 -8.38
C PRO A 9 1.63 -6.47 -9.17
N GLY A 10 0.32 -6.67 -9.39
CA GLY A 10 -0.21 -7.89 -10.03
C GLY A 10 -0.85 -8.90 -9.06
N ASP A 11 -0.85 -8.58 -7.76
CA ASP A 11 -1.30 -9.50 -6.72
C ASP A 11 -2.82 -9.48 -6.48
N SER A 12 -3.29 -10.41 -5.65
CA SER A 12 -4.69 -10.55 -5.23
C SER A 12 -5.20 -9.51 -4.21
N SER A 13 -4.47 -8.42 -3.97
CA SER A 13 -4.80 -7.42 -2.95
C SER A 13 -6.16 -6.75 -3.14
N THR A 14 -6.58 -6.54 -4.38
CA THR A 14 -7.91 -6.01 -4.71
C THR A 14 -9.04 -6.95 -4.26
N ALA A 15 -8.85 -8.27 -4.33
CA ALA A 15 -9.85 -9.23 -3.86
C ALA A 15 -10.01 -9.14 -2.33
N LEU A 16 -8.91 -9.03 -1.59
CA LEU A 16 -8.93 -8.81 -0.14
C LEU A 16 -9.60 -7.48 0.21
N MET A 17 -9.28 -6.40 -0.51
CA MET A 17 -9.93 -5.10 -0.35
C MET A 17 -11.46 -5.21 -0.49
N TYR A 18 -11.95 -5.85 -1.55
CA TYR A 18 -13.39 -6.06 -1.72
C TYR A 18 -13.99 -6.92 -0.60
N SER A 19 -13.28 -7.94 -0.12
CA SER A 19 -13.73 -8.76 1.01
C SER A 19 -13.89 -7.95 2.29
N PHE A 20 -12.94 -7.06 2.62
CA PHE A 20 -13.07 -6.17 3.78
C PHE A 20 -14.19 -5.14 3.59
N ASN A 21 -14.39 -4.64 2.37
CA ASN A 21 -15.45 -3.68 2.05
C ASN A 21 -16.88 -4.26 2.19
N GLN A 22 -17.05 -5.59 2.20
CA GLN A 22 -18.34 -6.23 2.48
C GLN A 22 -18.70 -6.24 3.97
N ARG A 23 -17.78 -5.84 4.86
CA ARG A 23 -18.03 -5.85 6.29
C ARG A 23 -18.61 -4.51 6.73
N PRO A 24 -19.77 -4.49 7.43
CA PRO A 24 -20.40 -3.24 7.86
C PRO A 24 -19.63 -2.50 8.96
N ASP A 25 -18.61 -3.13 9.54
CA ASP A 25 -17.75 -2.59 10.60
C ASP A 25 -16.39 -2.08 10.08
N THR A 26 -16.21 -1.98 8.77
CA THR A 26 -14.91 -1.68 8.16
C THR A 26 -15.02 -0.58 7.11
N TYR A 27 -14.17 0.45 7.24
CA TYR A 27 -13.95 1.46 6.21
C TYR A 27 -12.76 1.05 5.35
N VAL A 28 -12.86 1.20 4.03
CA VAL A 28 -11.81 0.77 3.10
C VAL A 28 -11.23 1.96 2.35
N MET A 29 -9.90 2.02 2.27
CA MET A 29 -9.16 3.01 1.49
C MET A 29 -8.26 2.28 0.48
N ASP A 30 -8.37 2.65 -0.80
CA ASP A 30 -7.60 2.09 -1.90
C ASP A 30 -6.46 3.03 -2.30
N ASP A 31 -5.22 2.60 -2.05
CA ASP A 31 -3.97 3.28 -2.37
C ASP A 31 -3.95 4.80 -2.03
N PRO A 32 -4.29 5.21 -0.79
CA PRO A 32 -4.45 6.64 -0.48
C PRO A 32 -3.14 7.45 -0.58
N PHE A 33 -1.98 6.79 -0.53
CA PHE A 33 -0.65 7.41 -0.68
C PHE A 33 -0.19 7.52 -2.14
N TYR A 34 -0.99 7.07 -3.11
CA TYR A 34 -0.64 7.09 -4.53
C TYR A 34 -0.39 8.50 -5.06
N GLY A 35 -1.18 9.50 -4.65
CA GLY A 35 -0.95 10.90 -5.03
C GLY A 35 0.44 11.42 -4.65
N ILE A 36 0.92 11.07 -3.45
CA ILE A 36 2.28 11.41 -3.01
C ILE A 36 3.32 10.69 -3.88
N TRP A 37 3.15 9.39 -4.11
CA TRP A 37 4.05 8.62 -4.98
C TRP A 37 4.14 9.24 -6.38
N LEU A 38 3.02 9.54 -7.04
CA LEU A 38 3.00 10.16 -8.38
C LEU A 38 3.76 11.48 -8.41
N LYS A 39 3.52 12.32 -7.41
CA LYS A 39 4.16 13.64 -7.32
C LYS A 39 5.67 13.52 -7.11
N LYS A 40 6.11 12.53 -6.31
CA LYS A 40 7.53 12.31 -5.98
C LYS A 40 8.31 11.64 -7.10
N THR A 41 7.72 10.68 -7.81
CA THR A 41 8.36 10.01 -8.95
C THR A 41 8.32 10.86 -10.21
N GLY A 42 7.31 11.74 -10.35
CA GLY A 42 7.08 12.51 -11.57
C GLY A 42 6.54 11.66 -12.72
N GLU A 43 6.12 10.42 -12.44
CA GLU A 43 5.54 9.55 -13.45
C GLU A 43 4.18 10.09 -13.90
N LYS A 44 4.13 10.60 -15.13
CA LYS A 44 2.90 11.07 -15.75
C LYS A 44 2.10 9.89 -16.29
N GLN A 45 1.46 9.18 -15.38
CA GLN A 45 0.54 8.08 -15.69
C GLN A 45 -0.83 8.63 -16.12
N ALA A 46 -1.72 7.74 -16.54
CA ALA A 46 -3.10 8.10 -16.85
C ALA A 46 -3.76 8.81 -15.65
N TYR A 47 -4.58 9.82 -15.94
CA TYR A 47 -5.30 10.62 -14.93
C TYR A 47 -4.41 11.40 -13.95
N TYR A 48 -3.13 11.65 -14.26
CA TYR A 48 -2.21 12.43 -13.42
C TYR A 48 -2.83 13.73 -12.90
N ASP A 49 -3.36 14.57 -13.79
CA ASP A 49 -3.93 15.87 -13.41
C ASP A 49 -5.16 15.72 -12.49
N GLU A 50 -5.97 14.69 -12.72
CA GLU A 50 -7.13 14.41 -11.87
C GLU A 50 -6.72 13.93 -10.48
N ILE A 51 -5.69 13.09 -10.39
CA ILE A 51 -5.12 12.59 -9.13
C ILE A 51 -4.54 13.76 -8.34
N MET A 52 -3.75 14.64 -8.98
CA MET A 52 -3.18 15.83 -8.33
C MET A 52 -4.24 16.80 -7.79
N LEU A 53 -5.45 16.81 -8.39
CA LEU A 53 -6.56 17.64 -7.95
C LEU A 53 -7.40 16.99 -6.84
N ARG A 54 -7.49 15.67 -6.79
CA ARG A 54 -8.44 14.94 -5.91
C ARG A 54 -7.79 14.27 -4.71
N MET A 55 -6.50 13.95 -4.77
CA MET A 55 -5.79 13.25 -3.70
C MET A 55 -4.86 14.18 -2.93
N GLU A 56 -4.59 13.83 -1.67
CA GLU A 56 -3.49 14.45 -0.93
C GLU A 56 -2.15 13.97 -1.51
N CYS A 57 -1.30 14.93 -1.91
CA CYS A 57 -0.07 14.65 -2.66
C CYS A 57 1.19 15.20 -1.98
N ASP A 58 1.06 15.90 -0.85
CA ASP A 58 2.14 16.63 -0.21
C ASP A 58 2.45 16.15 1.20
N ASP A 59 1.42 15.79 1.97
CA ASP A 59 1.58 15.46 3.40
C ASP A 59 0.94 14.12 3.78
N ALA A 60 1.81 13.12 3.97
CA ALA A 60 1.41 11.80 4.42
C ALA A 60 0.71 11.82 5.78
N ASN A 61 0.98 12.80 6.65
CA ASN A 61 0.33 12.86 7.97
C ASN A 61 -1.16 13.15 7.86
N LYS A 62 -1.59 13.96 6.88
CA LYS A 62 -3.03 14.19 6.66
C LYS A 62 -3.75 12.91 6.25
N ILE A 63 -3.11 12.06 5.44
CA ILE A 63 -3.65 10.75 5.07
C ILE A 63 -3.75 9.85 6.30
N HIS A 64 -2.70 9.79 7.12
CA HIS A 64 -2.73 9.05 8.40
C HIS A 64 -3.81 9.56 9.36
N ASP A 65 -3.98 10.88 9.46
CA ASP A 65 -5.01 11.50 10.30
C ASP A 65 -6.43 11.18 9.80
N GLU A 66 -6.63 11.10 8.49
CA GLU A 66 -7.88 10.64 7.90
C GLU A 66 -8.16 9.17 8.21
N ILE A 67 -7.15 8.30 8.11
CA ILE A 67 -7.26 6.87 8.46
C ILE A 67 -7.65 6.71 9.93
N GLU A 68 -6.97 7.42 10.84
CA GLU A 68 -7.28 7.37 12.28
C GLU A 68 -8.64 7.99 12.62
N LYS A 69 -9.07 9.00 11.87
CA LYS A 69 -10.43 9.56 12.00
C LYS A 69 -11.48 8.53 11.60
N ASN A 70 -11.30 7.85 10.47
CA ASN A 70 -12.24 6.83 10.00
C ASN A 70 -12.29 5.64 10.97
N GLU A 71 -11.18 5.29 11.63
CA GLU A 71 -11.17 4.23 12.63
C GLU A 71 -12.06 4.55 13.83
N LYS A 72 -12.03 5.80 14.30
CA LYS A 72 -12.91 6.27 15.40
C LYS A 72 -14.40 6.24 15.03
N ILE A 73 -14.73 6.38 13.75
CA ILE A 73 -16.11 6.41 13.26
C ILE A 73 -16.62 4.99 13.01
N GLN A 74 -15.85 4.19 12.29
CA GLN A 74 -16.29 2.90 11.73
C GLN A 74 -15.87 1.69 12.57
N GLY A 75 -14.88 1.86 13.45
CA GLY A 75 -14.31 0.80 14.28
C GLY A 75 -13.10 0.14 13.63
N ASN A 76 -13.18 -0.23 12.35
CA ASN A 76 -12.04 -0.77 11.59
C ASN A 76 -11.76 0.03 10.33
N VAL A 77 -10.48 0.11 9.96
CA VAL A 77 -10.03 0.65 8.67
C VAL A 77 -9.08 -0.33 8.02
N PHE A 78 -9.35 -0.65 6.75
CA PHE A 78 -8.49 -1.44 5.90
C PHE A 78 -7.92 -0.55 4.80
N VAL A 79 -6.59 -0.48 4.73
CA VAL A 79 -5.86 0.37 3.79
C VAL A 79 -5.07 -0.54 2.86
N LYS A 80 -5.47 -0.62 1.60
CA LYS A 80 -4.72 -1.35 0.59
C LYS A 80 -3.68 -0.41 0.00
N ASN A 81 -2.41 -0.84 -0.03
CA ASN A 81 -1.28 -0.07 -0.53
C ASN A 81 -0.42 -0.93 -1.45
N ASN A 82 0.06 -0.32 -2.55
CA ASN A 82 1.22 -0.83 -3.26
C ASN A 82 2.50 -0.57 -2.45
N ILE A 83 3.40 -1.54 -2.40
CA ILE A 83 4.59 -1.50 -1.54
C ILE A 83 5.55 -0.34 -1.86
N ASP A 84 5.57 0.14 -3.10
CA ASP A 84 6.37 1.27 -3.56
C ASP A 84 5.98 2.62 -2.92
N THR A 85 4.78 2.70 -2.34
CA THR A 85 4.32 3.89 -1.60
C THR A 85 4.86 3.97 -0.17
N VAL A 86 5.37 2.87 0.40
CA VAL A 86 5.70 2.77 1.84
C VAL A 86 6.75 3.78 2.30
N GLN A 87 7.70 4.12 1.42
CA GLN A 87 8.78 5.07 1.71
C GLN A 87 8.31 6.51 1.91
N TYR A 88 7.07 6.82 1.56
CA TYR A 88 6.47 8.14 1.75
C TYR A 88 5.57 8.21 2.99
N MET A 89 5.38 7.09 3.70
CA MET A 89 4.53 7.03 4.87
C MET A 89 5.29 7.42 6.14
N ASN A 90 4.56 7.89 7.15
CA ASN A 90 5.14 8.14 8.47
C ASN A 90 5.42 6.82 9.19
N GLU A 91 6.71 6.50 9.37
CA GLU A 91 7.18 5.29 10.05
C GLU A 91 6.57 5.11 11.46
N ASN A 92 6.51 6.18 12.26
CA ASN A 92 5.98 6.10 13.63
C ASN A 92 4.49 5.75 13.67
N ARG A 93 3.75 6.05 12.60
CA ARG A 93 2.35 5.64 12.44
C ARG A 93 2.27 4.16 12.05
N LEU A 94 3.09 3.71 11.09
CA LEU A 94 3.15 2.31 10.68
C LEU A 94 3.44 1.35 11.84
N LEU A 95 4.29 1.73 12.79
CA LEU A 95 4.61 0.91 13.97
C LEU A 95 3.40 0.65 14.90
N LYS A 96 2.27 1.34 14.72
CA LYS A 96 1.07 1.20 15.55
C LYS A 96 -0.02 0.34 14.91
N TYR A 97 0.08 0.07 13.62
CA TYR A 97 -0.97 -0.59 12.84
C TYR A 97 -0.70 -2.09 12.69
N ARG A 98 -1.73 -2.83 12.27
CA ARG A 98 -1.57 -4.22 11.83
C ARG A 98 -1.20 -4.24 10.36
N HIS A 99 -0.39 -5.20 9.95
CA HIS A 99 0.09 -5.31 8.57
C HIS A 99 -0.34 -6.64 7.96
N ILE A 100 -0.47 -6.65 6.64
CA ILE A 100 -0.69 -7.84 5.83
C ILE A 100 0.21 -7.68 4.61
N PHE A 101 1.10 -8.64 4.38
CA PHE A 101 1.88 -8.71 3.15
C PHE A 101 1.25 -9.75 2.22
N VAL A 102 0.83 -9.31 1.03
CA VAL A 102 0.46 -10.24 -0.04
C VAL A 102 1.72 -10.50 -0.86
N ILE A 103 2.14 -11.75 -0.88
CA ILE A 103 3.33 -12.20 -1.60
C ILE A 103 2.89 -13.38 -2.46
N ASP A 104 2.88 -13.20 -3.77
CA ASP A 104 2.68 -14.28 -4.74
C ASP A 104 3.99 -15.02 -5.00
N ASP A 105 3.92 -16.17 -5.70
CA ASP A 105 5.12 -16.93 -6.08
C ASP A 105 6.04 -16.03 -6.93
N PRO A 106 7.27 -15.72 -6.45
CA PRO A 106 8.20 -14.85 -7.17
C PRO A 106 8.42 -15.25 -8.63
N ALA A 107 8.46 -16.54 -8.94
CA ALA A 107 8.65 -17.03 -10.30
C ALA A 107 7.44 -16.68 -11.18
N GLU A 108 6.22 -16.86 -10.66
CA GLU A 108 4.99 -16.53 -11.39
C GLU A 108 4.82 -15.02 -11.58
N THR A 109 5.15 -14.22 -10.56
CA THR A 109 5.11 -12.75 -10.65
C THR A 109 6.14 -12.22 -11.66
N ILE A 110 7.35 -12.78 -11.67
CA ILE A 110 8.39 -12.45 -12.67
C ILE A 110 7.88 -12.77 -14.09
N VAL A 111 7.39 -13.99 -14.30
CA VAL A 111 6.94 -14.45 -15.61
C VAL A 111 5.78 -13.61 -16.13
N SER A 112 4.73 -13.42 -15.32
CA SER A 112 3.56 -12.62 -15.71
C SER A 112 3.93 -11.18 -16.08
N ARG A 113 4.88 -10.56 -15.35
CA ARG A 113 5.29 -9.18 -15.60
C ARG A 113 6.22 -9.02 -16.79
N ILE A 114 7.29 -9.81 -16.87
CA ILE A 114 8.27 -9.70 -17.96
C ILE A 114 7.62 -10.05 -19.31
N ILE A 115 6.66 -10.97 -19.33
CA ILE A 115 5.91 -11.29 -20.56
C ILE A 115 5.10 -10.07 -21.03
N THR A 116 4.45 -9.36 -20.11
CA THR A 116 3.61 -8.20 -20.46
C THR A 116 4.43 -6.96 -20.81
N ASP A 117 5.59 -6.78 -20.18
CA ASP A 117 6.49 -5.64 -20.42
C ASP A 117 7.93 -6.08 -20.23
N ARG A 118 8.63 -6.28 -21.37
CA ARG A 118 10.02 -6.74 -21.39
C ARG A 118 11.03 -5.70 -20.92
N SER A 119 10.61 -4.46 -20.69
CA SER A 119 11.48 -3.43 -20.10
C SER A 119 11.60 -3.58 -18.58
N LYS A 120 10.68 -4.33 -17.95
CA LYS A 120 10.68 -4.57 -16.51
C LYS A 120 11.79 -5.54 -16.09
N THR A 121 12.33 -5.25 -14.93
CA THR A 121 13.35 -6.01 -14.22
C THR A 121 12.77 -6.63 -12.94
N SER A 122 13.57 -7.43 -12.24
CA SER A 122 13.19 -7.95 -10.93
C SER A 122 12.95 -6.84 -9.89
N ALA A 123 13.53 -5.64 -10.07
CA ALA A 123 13.32 -4.52 -9.19
C ALA A 123 11.88 -3.97 -9.28
N ASP A 124 11.26 -4.06 -10.47
CA ASP A 124 9.89 -3.55 -10.75
C ASP A 124 8.77 -4.45 -10.20
N ILE A 125 9.17 -5.52 -9.50
CA ILE A 125 8.27 -6.45 -8.81
C ILE A 125 8.25 -6.15 -7.31
N TYR A 126 9.22 -5.36 -6.82
CA TYR A 126 9.29 -4.87 -5.44
C TYR A 126 9.31 -5.94 -4.33
N LEU A 127 9.61 -7.20 -4.64
CA LEU A 127 9.77 -8.28 -3.65
C LEU A 127 10.84 -7.93 -2.59
N GLU A 128 11.96 -7.35 -3.03
CA GLU A 128 12.98 -6.88 -2.08
C GLU A 128 12.45 -5.78 -1.16
N GLN A 129 11.62 -4.88 -1.67
CA GLN A 129 11.03 -3.82 -0.86
C GLN A 129 10.05 -4.39 0.16
N GLN A 130 9.23 -5.38 -0.23
CA GLN A 130 8.34 -6.09 0.70
C GLN A 130 9.14 -6.76 1.82
N LEU A 131 10.20 -7.51 1.46
CA LEU A 131 11.07 -8.16 2.45
C LEU A 131 11.76 -7.15 3.38
N ARG A 132 12.24 -6.03 2.84
CA ARG A 132 12.85 -4.95 3.63
C ARG A 132 11.86 -4.36 4.63
N THR A 133 10.65 -4.00 4.18
CA THR A 133 9.61 -3.43 5.04
C THR A 133 9.16 -4.44 6.11
N TYR A 134 8.93 -5.70 5.73
CA TYR A 134 8.55 -6.76 6.68
C TYR A 134 9.61 -6.95 7.77
N ASN A 135 10.88 -7.09 7.39
CA ASN A 135 11.97 -7.26 8.35
C ASN A 135 12.12 -6.04 9.27
N TRP A 136 11.98 -4.83 8.73
CA TRP A 136 12.02 -3.60 9.51
C TRP A 136 10.87 -3.54 10.54
N LEU A 137 9.63 -3.83 10.13
CA LEU A 137 8.48 -3.87 11.04
C LEU A 137 8.68 -4.92 12.13
N LYS A 138 9.16 -6.12 11.78
CA LYS A 138 9.44 -7.21 12.72
C LYS A 138 10.51 -6.81 13.74
N GLU A 139 11.57 -6.16 13.29
CA GLU A 139 12.64 -5.68 14.15
C GLU A 139 12.15 -4.60 15.13
N LYS A 140 11.34 -3.65 14.67
CA LYS A 140 10.89 -2.50 15.47
C LYS A 140 9.76 -2.83 16.44
N THR A 141 8.82 -3.68 16.02
CA THR A 141 7.65 -4.05 16.83
C THR A 141 7.92 -5.25 17.74
N LYS A 142 8.89 -6.10 17.39
CA LYS A 142 9.09 -7.42 18.00
C LYS A 142 7.89 -8.37 17.82
N GLU A 143 6.99 -8.05 16.92
CA GLU A 143 5.86 -8.88 16.52
C GLU A 143 6.13 -9.46 15.13
N ASP A 144 5.35 -10.47 14.74
CA ASP A 144 5.33 -10.97 13.37
C ASP A 144 4.33 -10.11 12.57
N PRO A 145 4.79 -9.21 11.69
CA PRO A 145 3.92 -8.23 11.04
C PRO A 145 2.96 -8.82 10.01
#